data_AF-A0A031FPP0-F1
#
_entry.id   AF-A0A031FPP0-F1
#
_cell.length_a   1.000
_cell.length_b   1.000
_cell.length_c   1.000
_cell.angle_alpha   90.00
_cell.angle_beta   90.00
_cell.angle_gamma   90.00
#
_symmetry.space_group_name_H-M   'P 1'
#
loop_
_entity.id
_entity.type
_entity.pdbx_description
1 polymer ?
#
loop_
_entity_poly.entity_id
_entity_poly.type
_entity_poly.pdbx_seq_one_letter_code
_entity_poly.pdbx_strand_id
1 'polypeptide(L)'
;MTEHKSPQDVIAAARRTLDIAWQGWTDYLDAGERRYAGLITAITLSRSVTNVLQNLKHLVEGFDPWWEAARTVLYNETASWFVELRNVIEKQGTIAGMSASVRFDKIPLEEVRRMRRVAPEGARALFLVDELGRNGWDVELPDCSSVRVYYRADDPLLHQTLRFDSAPNGRPIGELFPTYFGWLRDLVDEAERRFLRTDE
;
A
#
# COMPACT_ATOMS: atom_id res chain seq x y z
N MET A 1 -7.05 -20.14 19.06
CA MET A 1 -8.35 -20.59 18.51
C MET A 1 -8.58 -19.84 17.22
N THR A 2 -8.69 -20.54 16.09
CA THR A 2 -9.10 -19.95 14.81
C THR A 2 -10.62 -19.88 14.77
N GLU A 3 -11.20 -18.72 14.45
CA GLU A 3 -12.67 -18.56 14.35
C GLU A 3 -13.26 -19.24 13.11
N HIS A 4 -12.43 -19.57 12.12
CA HIS A 4 -12.85 -20.21 10.88
C HIS A 4 -13.30 -21.66 11.12
N LYS A 5 -14.52 -21.98 10.72
CA LYS A 5 -15.13 -23.30 10.94
C LYS A 5 -15.10 -24.18 9.71
N SER A 6 -14.79 -23.61 8.54
CA SER A 6 -14.77 -24.31 7.26
C SER A 6 -13.68 -23.76 6.31
N PRO A 7 -13.26 -24.54 5.30
CA PRO A 7 -12.39 -24.04 4.23
C PRO A 7 -12.95 -22.80 3.52
N GLN A 8 -14.27 -22.77 3.32
CA GLN A 8 -15.00 -21.64 2.72
C GLN A 8 -14.79 -20.37 3.54
N ASP A 9 -14.88 -20.45 4.87
CA ASP A 9 -14.69 -19.30 5.75
C ASP A 9 -13.27 -18.73 5.66
N VAL A 10 -12.27 -19.62 5.60
CA VAL A 10 -10.85 -19.22 5.49
C VAL A 10 -10.59 -18.54 4.15
N ILE A 11 -11.04 -19.13 3.05
CA ILE A 11 -10.79 -18.60 1.70
C ILE A 11 -11.53 -17.28 1.50
N ALA A 12 -12.78 -17.17 1.96
CA ALA A 12 -13.52 -15.91 1.91
C ALA A 12 -12.85 -14.82 2.76
N ALA A 13 -12.27 -15.17 3.93
CA ALA A 13 -11.50 -14.24 4.74
C ALA A 13 -10.19 -13.82 4.08
N ALA A 14 -9.48 -14.74 3.41
CA ALA A 14 -8.28 -14.43 2.65
C ALA A 14 -8.61 -13.48 1.48
N ARG A 15 -9.72 -13.71 0.78
CA ARG A 15 -10.22 -12.83 -0.29
C ARG A 15 -10.50 -11.42 0.22
N ARG A 16 -11.29 -11.28 1.30
CA ARG A 16 -11.54 -9.97 1.93
C ARG A 16 -10.26 -9.27 2.35
N THR A 17 -9.30 -10.01 2.90
CA THR A 17 -8.00 -9.46 3.31
C THR A 17 -7.22 -8.91 2.11
N LEU A 18 -7.24 -9.65 1.00
CA LEU A 18 -6.65 -9.25 -0.28
C LEU A 18 -7.33 -8.00 -0.84
N ASP A 19 -8.67 -7.92 -0.79
CA ASP A 19 -9.43 -6.75 -1.26
C ASP A 19 -9.09 -5.48 -0.46
N ILE A 20 -8.96 -5.59 0.87
CA ILE A 20 -8.56 -4.45 1.71
C ILE A 20 -7.10 -4.05 1.44
N ALA A 21 -6.21 -5.02 1.20
CA ALA A 21 -4.84 -4.72 0.79
C ALA A 21 -4.80 -3.96 -0.55
N TRP A 22 -5.66 -4.33 -1.51
CA TRP A 22 -5.81 -3.59 -2.76
C TRP A 22 -6.38 -2.19 -2.56
N GLN A 23 -7.39 -2.02 -1.71
CA GLN A 23 -7.92 -0.70 -1.38
C GLN A 23 -6.83 0.20 -0.79
N GLY A 24 -5.97 -0.34 0.10
CA GLY A 24 -4.82 0.39 0.62
C GLY A 24 -3.86 0.81 -0.50
N TRP A 25 -3.66 -0.05 -1.51
CA TRP A 25 -2.85 0.31 -2.67
C TRP A 25 -3.47 1.42 -3.52
N THR A 26 -4.78 1.37 -3.75
CA THR A 26 -5.51 2.45 -4.44
C THR A 26 -5.40 3.77 -3.67
N ASP A 27 -5.60 3.75 -2.35
CA ASP A 27 -5.42 4.93 -1.50
C ASP A 27 -3.99 5.50 -1.58
N TYR A 28 -2.99 4.63 -1.72
CA TYR A 28 -1.60 5.03 -1.96
C TYR A 28 -1.45 5.72 -3.32
N LEU A 29 -2.04 5.17 -4.39
CA LEU A 29 -1.94 5.72 -5.74
C LEU A 29 -2.65 7.06 -5.89
N ASP A 30 -3.82 7.22 -5.25
CA ASP A 30 -4.65 8.44 -5.33
C ASP A 30 -3.99 9.69 -4.70
N ALA A 31 -2.86 9.50 -4.01
CA ALA A 31 -2.10 10.54 -3.32
C ALA A 31 -2.92 11.30 -2.25
N GLY A 32 -2.29 12.23 -1.54
CA GLY A 32 -2.96 13.01 -0.48
C GLY A 32 -3.00 12.34 0.89
N GLU A 33 -3.98 12.70 1.72
CA GLU A 33 -4.00 12.37 3.16
C GLU A 33 -4.00 10.87 3.46
N ARG A 34 -4.61 10.07 2.59
CA ARG A 34 -4.69 8.61 2.75
C ARG A 34 -3.45 7.88 2.25
N ARG A 35 -2.55 8.56 1.53
CA ARG A 35 -1.43 7.91 0.83
C ARG A 35 -0.58 7.02 1.73
N TYR A 36 -0.18 7.56 2.89
CA TYR A 36 0.68 6.86 3.84
C TYR A 36 -0.05 5.70 4.54
N ALA A 37 -1.28 5.95 5.01
CA ALA A 37 -2.12 4.94 5.64
C ALA A 37 -2.48 3.81 4.66
N GLY A 38 -2.73 4.16 3.40
CA GLY A 38 -2.97 3.24 2.29
C GLY A 38 -1.78 2.32 2.06
N LEU A 39 -0.57 2.88 1.98
CA LEU A 39 0.65 2.08 1.80
C LEU A 39 0.89 1.10 2.95
N ILE A 40 0.75 1.56 4.19
CA ILE A 40 0.84 0.69 5.38
C ILE A 40 -0.19 -0.44 5.29
N THR A 41 -1.44 -0.10 4.98
CA THR A 41 -2.53 -1.07 4.86
C THR A 41 -2.24 -2.10 3.78
N ALA A 42 -1.78 -1.67 2.61
CA ALA A 42 -1.43 -2.53 1.49
C ALA A 42 -0.35 -3.53 1.88
N ILE A 43 0.76 -3.06 2.46
CA ILE A 43 1.91 -3.91 2.83
C ILE A 43 1.53 -4.89 3.95
N THR A 44 0.88 -4.38 5.01
CA THR A 44 0.57 -5.19 6.19
C THR A 44 -0.45 -6.28 5.90
N LEU A 45 -1.54 -5.94 5.19
CA LEU A 45 -2.60 -6.91 4.89
C LEU A 45 -2.23 -7.91 3.81
N SER A 46 -1.35 -7.55 2.87
CA SER A 46 -0.82 -8.50 1.88
C SER A 46 -0.18 -9.72 2.55
N ARG A 47 0.57 -9.54 3.64
CA ARG A 47 1.12 -10.68 4.40
C ARG A 47 0.06 -11.43 5.19
N SER A 48 -0.98 -10.74 5.67
CA SER A 48 -2.09 -11.38 6.39
C SER A 48 -2.82 -12.40 5.52
N VAL A 49 -2.89 -12.21 4.19
CA VAL A 49 -3.48 -13.18 3.25
C VAL A 49 -2.91 -14.59 3.46
N THR A 50 -1.58 -14.72 3.48
CA THR A 50 -0.91 -16.02 3.64
C THR A 50 -1.02 -16.57 5.06
N ASN A 51 -1.18 -15.72 6.08
CA ASN A 51 -1.49 -16.18 7.44
C ASN A 51 -2.91 -16.74 7.53
N VAL A 52 -3.88 -16.08 6.88
CA VAL A 52 -5.26 -16.55 6.83
C VAL A 52 -5.34 -17.88 6.10
N LEU A 53 -4.73 -18.01 4.92
CA LEU A 53 -4.72 -19.26 4.14
C LEU A 53 -4.09 -20.43 4.90
N GLN A 54 -3.10 -20.20 5.76
CA GLN A 54 -2.51 -21.27 6.57
C GLN A 54 -3.48 -21.92 7.56
N ASN A 55 -4.60 -21.25 7.88
CA ASN A 55 -5.66 -21.86 8.68
C ASN A 55 -6.34 -23.04 7.97
N LEU A 56 -6.18 -23.19 6.64
CA LEU A 56 -6.65 -24.36 5.89
C LEU A 56 -5.95 -25.65 6.31
N LYS A 57 -4.74 -25.58 6.90
CA LYS A 57 -3.92 -26.75 7.25
C LYS A 57 -4.66 -27.84 8.01
N HIS A 58 -5.60 -27.43 8.87
CA HIS A 58 -6.35 -28.35 9.73
C HIS A 58 -7.76 -28.66 9.20
N LEU A 59 -8.14 -28.09 8.05
CA LEU A 59 -9.49 -28.13 7.50
C LEU A 59 -9.58 -28.88 6.17
N VAL A 60 -8.47 -29.10 5.47
CA VAL A 60 -8.45 -29.74 4.15
C VAL A 60 -7.33 -30.77 4.03
N GLU A 61 -7.59 -31.83 3.29
CA GLU A 61 -6.54 -32.77 2.89
C GLU A 61 -5.66 -32.17 1.77
N GLY A 62 -4.40 -32.60 1.69
CA GLY A 62 -3.49 -32.14 0.64
C GLY A 62 -3.04 -30.68 0.78
N PHE A 63 -3.26 -30.04 1.94
CA PHE A 63 -2.74 -28.70 2.23
C PHE A 63 -1.22 -28.63 2.15
N ASP A 64 -0.50 -29.50 2.87
CA ASP A 64 0.95 -29.40 2.98
C ASP A 64 1.66 -29.47 1.60
N PRO A 65 1.34 -30.43 0.69
CA PRO A 65 1.92 -30.44 -0.65
C PRO A 65 1.60 -29.20 -1.49
N TRP A 66 0.37 -28.69 -1.41
CA TRP A 66 -0.04 -27.46 -2.11
C TRP A 66 0.70 -26.24 -1.57
N TRP A 67 0.82 -26.14 -0.24
CA TRP A 67 1.48 -25.03 0.42
C TRP A 67 2.98 -25.00 0.10
N GLU A 68 3.65 -26.16 0.09
CA GLU A 68 5.06 -26.22 -0.30
C GLU A 68 5.27 -25.78 -1.75
N ALA A 69 4.38 -26.16 -2.68
CA ALA A 69 4.44 -25.64 -4.05
C ALA A 69 4.24 -24.12 -4.10
N ALA A 70 3.24 -23.59 -3.40
CA ALA A 70 2.99 -22.15 -3.31
C ALA A 70 4.17 -21.37 -2.71
N ARG A 71 4.85 -21.93 -1.70
CA ARG A 71 6.03 -21.32 -1.07
C ARG A 71 7.15 -21.08 -2.06
N THR A 72 7.34 -21.94 -3.07
CA THR A 72 8.39 -21.73 -4.07
C THR A 72 8.22 -20.41 -4.83
N VAL A 73 6.98 -20.03 -5.14
CA VAL A 73 6.66 -18.76 -5.80
C VAL A 73 6.83 -17.58 -4.84
N LEU A 74 6.46 -17.75 -3.57
CA LEU A 74 6.52 -16.71 -2.54
C LEU A 74 7.88 -16.58 -1.84
N TYR A 75 8.86 -17.43 -2.14
CA TYR A 75 10.20 -17.40 -1.55
C TYR A 75 11.23 -16.81 -2.53
N ASN A 76 10.87 -15.64 -3.09
CA ASN A 76 11.76 -14.85 -3.93
C ASN A 76 12.14 -13.54 -3.24
N GLU A 77 13.16 -12.85 -3.78
CA GLU A 77 13.69 -11.61 -3.23
C GLU A 77 12.61 -10.55 -2.96
N THR A 78 11.64 -10.39 -3.88
CA THR A 78 10.58 -9.40 -3.75
C THR A 78 9.59 -9.75 -2.65
N ALA A 79 9.13 -10.99 -2.61
CA ALA A 79 8.20 -11.44 -1.58
C ALA A 79 8.84 -11.40 -0.18
N SER A 80 10.11 -11.83 -0.06
CA SER A 80 10.89 -11.73 1.18
C SER A 80 11.05 -10.28 1.64
N TRP A 81 11.34 -9.36 0.72
CA TRP A 81 11.44 -7.94 1.03
C TRP A 81 10.13 -7.36 1.57
N PHE A 82 8.97 -7.72 1.00
CA PHE A 82 7.68 -7.28 1.55
C PHE A 82 7.40 -7.83 2.95
N VAL A 83 7.87 -9.05 3.27
CA VAL A 83 7.79 -9.61 4.64
C VAL A 83 8.62 -8.77 5.61
N GLU A 84 9.86 -8.43 5.23
CA GLU A 84 10.74 -7.61 6.05
C GLU A 84 10.17 -6.20 6.26
N LEU A 85 9.69 -5.58 5.19
CA LEU A 85 9.08 -4.25 5.22
C LEU A 85 7.88 -4.22 6.16
N ARG A 86 6.99 -5.22 6.09
CA ARG A 86 5.89 -5.38 7.04
C ARG A 86 6.39 -5.52 8.47
N ASN A 87 7.43 -6.32 8.71
CA ASN A 87 7.97 -6.52 10.06
C ASN A 87 8.55 -5.22 10.64
N VAL A 88 9.14 -4.37 9.81
CA VAL A 88 9.59 -3.03 10.23
C VAL A 88 8.38 -2.18 10.60
N ILE A 89 7.35 -2.12 9.74
CA ILE A 89 6.14 -1.34 9.99
C ILE A 89 5.48 -1.73 11.31
N GLU A 90 5.35 -3.03 11.60
CA GLU A 90 4.71 -3.48 12.84
C GLU A 90 5.55 -3.21 14.08
N LYS A 91 6.88 -3.33 13.98
CA LYS A 91 7.77 -3.11 15.13
C LYS A 91 7.99 -1.63 15.43
N GLN A 92 8.00 -0.80 14.39
CA GLN A 92 8.38 0.62 14.49
C GLN A 92 7.20 1.57 14.31
N GLY A 93 6.04 1.08 13.88
CA GLY A 93 4.88 1.92 13.56
C GLY A 93 5.08 2.85 12.36
N THR A 94 6.20 2.70 11.64
CA THR A 94 6.60 3.61 10.56
C THR A 94 7.34 2.88 9.44
N ILE A 95 7.39 3.52 8.28
CA ILE A 95 8.15 3.07 7.12
C ILE A 95 9.54 3.72 7.17
N ALA A 96 10.57 2.93 7.52
CA ALA A 96 11.96 3.40 7.58
C ALA A 96 12.71 3.19 6.24
N GLY A 97 13.76 3.98 6.00
CA GLY A 97 14.63 3.83 4.81
C GLY A 97 13.94 4.19 3.49
N MET A 98 12.91 5.02 3.56
CA MET A 98 12.14 5.48 2.41
C MET A 98 12.65 6.83 1.93
N SER A 99 12.97 6.92 0.65
CA SER A 99 13.23 8.17 -0.05
C SER A 99 12.10 8.44 -1.05
N ALA A 100 11.66 9.69 -1.13
CA ALA A 100 10.67 10.12 -2.10
C ALA A 100 11.37 10.84 -3.26
N SER A 101 11.15 10.34 -4.48
CA SER A 101 11.48 11.07 -5.70
C SER A 101 10.22 11.68 -6.28
N VAL A 102 10.32 12.95 -6.66
CA VAL A 102 9.19 13.79 -7.09
C VAL A 102 9.45 14.14 -8.54
N ARG A 103 8.58 13.67 -9.45
CA ARG A 103 8.67 13.98 -10.88
C ARG A 103 7.48 14.82 -11.31
N PHE A 104 7.79 15.99 -11.86
CA PHE A 104 6.84 16.83 -12.57
C PHE A 104 6.97 16.53 -14.06
N ASP A 105 5.95 15.92 -14.68
CA ASP A 105 5.95 15.74 -16.15
C ASP A 105 5.74 17.07 -16.88
N LYS A 106 5.02 18.01 -16.24
CA LYS A 106 4.93 19.43 -16.61
C LYS A 106 4.84 20.24 -15.33
N ILE A 107 5.44 21.43 -15.30
CA ILE A 107 5.14 22.40 -14.23
C ILE A 107 3.65 22.77 -14.38
N PRO A 108 2.79 22.51 -13.38
CA PRO A 108 1.36 22.71 -13.51
C PRO A 108 1.02 24.19 -13.31
N LEU A 109 1.48 25.04 -14.22
CA LEU A 109 1.44 26.49 -14.07
C LEU A 109 0.01 27.00 -13.84
N GLU A 110 -0.98 26.42 -14.51
CA GLU A 110 -2.39 26.76 -14.30
C GLU A 110 -2.91 26.36 -12.92
N GLU A 111 -2.49 25.22 -12.38
CA GLU A 111 -2.88 24.85 -11.03
C GLU A 111 -2.16 25.69 -9.98
N VAL A 112 -0.87 25.99 -10.18
CA VAL A 112 -0.14 26.93 -9.32
C VAL A 112 -0.81 28.31 -9.34
N ARG A 113 -1.31 28.76 -10.50
CA ARG A 113 -2.11 29.99 -10.62
C ARG A 113 -3.43 29.88 -9.88
N ARG A 114 -4.15 28.75 -10.01
CA ARG A 114 -5.40 28.48 -9.30
C ARG A 114 -5.20 28.51 -7.79
N MET A 115 -4.19 27.79 -7.29
CA MET A 115 -3.74 27.81 -5.91
C MET A 115 -3.49 29.25 -5.45
N ARG A 116 -2.65 30.02 -6.16
CA ARG A 116 -2.34 31.42 -5.77
C ARG A 116 -3.58 32.31 -5.66
N ARG A 117 -4.66 32.04 -6.42
CA ARG A 117 -5.92 32.80 -6.34
C ARG A 117 -6.75 32.46 -5.11
N VAL A 118 -6.58 31.28 -4.54
CA VAL A 118 -7.33 30.81 -3.36
C VAL A 118 -6.45 30.76 -2.11
N ALA A 119 -5.31 31.46 -2.12
CA ALA A 119 -4.41 31.52 -0.99
C ALA A 119 -5.14 32.10 0.24
N PRO A 120 -5.04 31.45 1.42
CA PRO A 120 -5.66 31.95 2.64
C PRO A 120 -4.99 33.25 3.10
N GLU A 121 -5.71 34.03 3.92
CA GLU A 121 -5.14 35.19 4.58
C GLU A 121 -3.94 34.79 5.44
N GLY A 122 -2.87 35.59 5.44
CA GLY A 122 -1.62 35.28 6.15
C GLY A 122 -0.71 34.26 5.44
N ALA A 123 -1.06 33.78 4.24
CA ALA A 123 -0.18 32.90 3.45
C ALA A 123 1.15 33.58 3.11
N ARG A 124 2.26 33.00 3.58
CA ARG A 124 3.63 33.49 3.32
C ARG A 124 4.30 32.79 2.15
N ALA A 125 4.13 31.48 2.09
CA ALA A 125 4.77 30.64 1.09
C ALA A 125 3.79 29.60 0.58
N LEU A 126 3.83 29.37 -0.73
CA LEU A 126 3.24 28.19 -1.35
C LEU A 126 4.26 27.07 -1.27
N PHE A 127 3.89 25.93 -0.70
CA PHE A 127 4.66 24.71 -0.84
C PHE A 127 4.00 23.79 -1.86
N LEU A 128 4.84 23.19 -2.70
CA LEU A 128 4.45 22.18 -3.66
C LEU A 128 5.07 20.88 -3.18
N VAL A 129 4.23 19.91 -2.84
CA VAL A 129 4.61 18.56 -2.44
C VAL A 129 5.32 18.52 -1.08
N ASP A 130 4.58 18.13 -0.04
CA ASP A 130 5.16 17.67 1.22
C ASP A 130 5.52 16.18 1.16
N GLU A 131 5.99 15.62 2.27
CA GLU A 131 6.37 14.20 2.38
C GLU A 131 5.25 13.23 1.97
N LEU A 132 3.98 13.64 2.11
CA LEU A 132 2.79 12.85 1.74
C LEU A 132 2.25 13.19 0.35
N GLY A 133 2.96 14.04 -0.41
CA GLY A 133 2.55 14.47 -1.74
C GLY A 133 1.48 15.56 -1.74
N ARG A 134 1.25 16.25 -0.61
CA ARG A 134 0.22 17.30 -0.49
C ARG A 134 0.78 18.66 -0.91
N ASN A 135 -0.11 19.56 -1.32
CA ASN A 135 0.24 20.94 -1.68
C ASN A 135 -0.49 21.92 -0.76
N GLY A 136 0.00 23.15 -0.62
CA GLY A 136 -0.66 24.12 0.24
C GLY A 136 0.16 25.35 0.55
N TRP A 137 -0.14 25.99 1.67
CA TRP A 137 0.54 27.18 2.14
C TRP A 137 1.07 27.01 3.56
N ASP A 138 2.23 27.60 3.80
CA ASP A 138 2.63 27.99 5.15
C ASP A 138 1.97 29.34 5.45
N VAL A 139 1.11 29.34 6.47
CA VAL A 139 0.32 30.50 6.91
C VAL A 139 0.83 30.96 8.26
N GLU A 140 1.15 32.25 8.38
CA GLU A 140 1.45 32.86 9.67
C GLU A 140 0.16 33.34 10.34
N LEU A 141 -0.03 32.95 11.58
CA LEU A 141 -1.12 33.36 12.45
C LEU A 141 -0.80 34.69 13.16
N PRO A 142 -1.80 35.41 13.71
CA PRO A 142 -1.57 36.69 14.39
C PRO A 142 -0.62 36.63 15.60
N ASP A 143 -0.44 35.46 16.19
CA ASP A 143 0.52 35.20 17.28
C ASP A 143 1.94 34.87 16.79
N CYS A 144 2.20 35.08 15.49
CA CYS A 144 3.44 34.75 14.79
C CYS A 144 3.77 33.24 14.73
N SER A 145 2.82 32.36 15.07
CA SER A 145 2.97 30.92 14.82
C SER A 145 2.68 30.59 13.36
N SER A 146 3.21 29.45 12.88
CA SER A 146 3.02 29.01 11.49
C SER A 146 2.25 27.70 11.43
N VAL A 147 1.26 27.61 10.53
CA VAL A 147 0.49 26.39 10.26
C VAL A 147 0.48 26.08 8.78
N ARG A 148 0.38 24.78 8.44
CA ARG A 148 0.16 24.34 7.06
C ARG A 148 -1.32 24.27 6.76
N VAL A 149 -1.76 25.02 5.75
CA VAL A 149 -3.10 24.93 5.19
C VAL A 149 -3.02 24.18 3.86
N TYR A 150 -3.69 23.04 3.79
CA TYR A 150 -3.62 22.14 2.64
C TYR A 150 -4.63 22.50 1.55
N TYR A 151 -4.16 22.44 0.31
CA TYR A 151 -4.96 22.58 -0.90
C TYR A 151 -5.22 21.21 -1.51
N ARG A 152 -6.48 20.91 -1.79
CA ARG A 152 -6.89 19.72 -2.54
C ARG A 152 -7.06 20.09 -4.01
N ALA A 153 -6.14 19.64 -4.85
CA ALA A 153 -6.27 19.75 -6.30
C ALA A 153 -7.27 18.70 -6.82
N ASP A 154 -7.94 19.00 -7.93
CA ASP A 154 -8.84 18.07 -8.61
C ASP A 154 -8.08 16.93 -9.32
N ASP A 155 -6.82 17.17 -9.68
CA ASP A 155 -5.94 16.23 -10.38
C ASP A 155 -4.56 16.19 -9.68
N PRO A 156 -3.98 15.01 -9.42
CA PRO A 156 -2.61 14.91 -8.92
C PRO A 156 -1.61 15.60 -9.86
N LEU A 157 -1.11 16.74 -9.40
CA LEU A 157 -0.11 17.56 -10.09
C LEU A 157 1.27 16.91 -10.28
N LEU A 158 1.46 15.75 -9.68
CA LEU A 158 2.77 15.14 -9.51
C LEU A 158 2.66 13.62 -9.41
N HIS A 159 3.61 12.93 -10.05
CA HIS A 159 3.95 11.56 -9.71
C HIS A 159 5.06 11.52 -8.65
N GLN A 160 4.72 11.13 -7.43
CA GLN A 160 5.69 10.79 -6.40
C GLN A 160 6.01 9.29 -6.50
N THR A 161 7.28 8.98 -6.67
CA THR A 161 7.78 7.60 -6.66
C THR A 161 8.55 7.38 -5.37
N LEU A 162 8.02 6.48 -4.53
CA LEU A 162 8.72 6.03 -3.34
C LEU A 162 9.76 4.97 -3.69
N ARG A 163 10.96 5.17 -3.17
CA ARG A 163 12.09 4.26 -3.26
C ARG A 163 12.50 3.85 -1.86
N PHE A 164 13.00 2.64 -1.76
CA PHE A 164 13.54 2.08 -0.54
C PHE A 164 14.96 1.65 -0.83
N ASP A 165 15.89 2.01 0.05
CA ASP A 165 17.30 1.64 -0.14
C ASP A 165 17.48 0.12 -0.12
N SER A 166 16.60 -0.58 0.60
CA SER A 166 16.55 -2.05 0.67
C SER A 166 15.73 -2.71 -0.43
N ALA A 167 15.15 -1.96 -1.37
CA ALA A 167 14.30 -2.55 -2.41
C ALA A 167 15.10 -3.49 -3.34
N PRO A 168 14.54 -4.65 -3.70
CA PRO A 168 15.11 -5.56 -4.68
C PRO A 168 15.51 -4.85 -5.96
N ASN A 169 16.79 -4.95 -6.33
CA ASN A 169 17.37 -4.33 -7.53
C ASN A 169 17.13 -2.81 -7.64
N GLY A 170 16.92 -2.11 -6.51
CA GLY A 170 16.65 -0.67 -6.47
C GLY A 170 15.31 -0.26 -7.13
N ARG A 171 14.41 -1.21 -7.36
CA ARG A 171 13.13 -0.96 -8.04
C ARG A 171 12.16 -0.22 -7.11
N PRO A 172 11.37 0.72 -7.64
CA PRO A 172 10.38 1.43 -6.83
C PRO A 172 9.24 0.50 -6.41
N ILE A 173 8.64 0.79 -5.25
CA ILE A 173 7.53 -0.02 -4.72
C ILE A 173 6.32 -0.07 -5.68
N GLY A 174 6.14 0.99 -6.48
CA GLY A 174 5.16 1.08 -7.58
C GLY A 174 5.25 -0.05 -8.59
N GLU A 175 6.44 -0.58 -8.84
CA GLU A 175 6.65 -1.70 -9.77
C GLU A 175 6.59 -3.06 -9.08
N LEU A 176 7.03 -3.12 -7.81
CA LEU A 176 7.14 -4.36 -7.07
C LEU A 176 5.78 -4.84 -6.53
N PHE A 177 4.97 -3.91 -6.00
CA PHE A 177 3.72 -4.25 -5.32
C PHE A 177 2.69 -4.91 -6.26
N PRO A 178 2.42 -4.42 -7.48
CA PRO A 178 1.45 -5.08 -8.37
C PRO A 178 1.83 -6.52 -8.70
N THR A 179 3.12 -6.79 -8.90
CA THR A 179 3.63 -8.14 -9.14
C THR A 179 3.42 -9.03 -7.91
N TYR A 180 3.84 -8.56 -6.74
CA TYR A 180 3.67 -9.29 -5.48
C TYR A 180 2.20 -9.58 -5.15
N PHE A 181 1.35 -8.57 -5.31
CA PHE A 181 -0.09 -8.69 -5.12
C PHE A 181 -0.71 -9.71 -6.10
N GLY A 182 -0.25 -9.73 -7.34
CA GLY A 182 -0.63 -10.74 -8.34
C GLY A 182 -0.38 -12.17 -7.84
N TRP A 183 0.81 -12.44 -7.29
CA TRP A 183 1.11 -13.76 -6.72
C TRP A 183 0.17 -14.14 -5.56
N LEU A 184 -0.19 -13.19 -4.70
CA LEU A 184 -1.14 -13.43 -3.60
C LEU A 184 -2.54 -13.71 -4.12
N ARG A 185 -2.99 -12.98 -5.14
CA ARG A 185 -4.29 -13.21 -5.79
C ARG A 185 -4.34 -14.61 -6.40
N ASP A 186 -3.33 -14.95 -7.19
CA ASP A 186 -3.26 -16.26 -7.86
C ASP A 186 -3.23 -17.40 -6.83
N LEU A 187 -2.59 -17.19 -5.66
CA LEU A 187 -2.59 -18.13 -4.55
C LEU A 187 -3.99 -18.33 -3.94
N VAL A 188 -4.74 -17.24 -3.72
CA VAL A 188 -6.13 -17.34 -3.21
C VAL A 188 -7.04 -18.02 -4.25
N ASP A 189 -6.88 -17.68 -5.54
CA ASP A 189 -7.64 -18.29 -6.64
C ASP A 189 -7.36 -19.80 -6.76
N GLU A 190 -6.11 -20.22 -6.61
CA GLU A 190 -5.74 -21.63 -6.59
C GLU A 190 -6.31 -22.34 -5.35
N ALA A 191 -6.26 -21.72 -4.17
CA ALA A 191 -6.85 -22.30 -2.96
C ALA A 191 -8.36 -22.54 -3.14
N GLU A 192 -9.08 -21.56 -3.70
CA GLU A 192 -10.49 -21.69 -4.03
C GLU A 192 -10.75 -22.82 -5.02
N ARG A 193 -10.00 -22.87 -6.13
CA ARG A 193 -10.15 -23.93 -7.13
C ARG A 193 -9.88 -25.31 -6.58
N ARG A 194 -8.90 -25.46 -5.69
CA ARG A 194 -8.46 -26.76 -5.18
C ARG A 194 -9.30 -27.28 -4.04
N PHE A 195 -9.74 -26.41 -3.13
CA PHE A 195 -10.35 -26.84 -1.87
C PHE A 195 -11.85 -26.56 -1.78
N LEU A 196 -12.42 -25.75 -2.68
CA LEU A 196 -13.86 -25.46 -2.70
C LEU A 196 -14.59 -26.05 -3.91
N ARG A 197 -13.90 -26.39 -5.00
CA ARG A 197 -14.54 -27.12 -6.10
C ARG A 197 -14.78 -28.56 -5.64
N THR A 198 -16.05 -28.88 -5.46
CA THR A 198 -16.51 -30.25 -5.37
C THR A 198 -16.40 -30.84 -6.78
N ASP A 199 -15.75 -31.99 -6.92
CA ASP A 199 -15.82 -32.77 -8.17
C ASP A 199 -17.32 -33.00 -8.48
N GLU A 200 -17.77 -32.55 -9.65
CA GLU A 200 -19.02 -33.03 -10.27
C GLU A 200 -18.81 -34.44 -10.85
#